data_AF-A0A2S9TNC7-F1
#
_entry.id   AF-A0A2S9TNC7-F1
#
_cell.length_a   1.000
_cell.length_b   1.000
_cell.length_c   1.000
_cell.angle_alpha   90.00
_cell.angle_beta   90.00
_cell.angle_gamma   90.00
#
_symmetry.space_group_name_H-M   'P 1'
#
loop_
_entity.id
_entity.type
_entity.pdbx_description
1 polymer ?
#
loop_
_entity_poly.entity_id
_entity_poly.type
_entity_poly.pdbx_seq_one_letter_code
_entity_poly.pdbx_strand_id
1 'polypeptide(L)'
;MNYVNIDTNNKTKIVAAKQVVENLRTNEAIRNFLISSVSDVFKDKEILKKQKIVAIKNLVKDLKIALKNEAFNYSLNLVIRNLNEYHTLQKSEIKDENGKSKNFIPSQESQAIIHALVLLAYSNSFAKICKNLFKSAK
;
A
#
# COMPACT_ATOMS: atom_id res chain seq x y z
N MET A 1 -1.39 -14.52 -9.51
CA MET A 1 -0.52 -13.38 -9.23
C MET A 1 -1.19 -12.16 -9.82
N ASN A 2 -1.52 -11.17 -8.99
CA ASN A 2 -2.39 -10.04 -9.38
C ASN A 2 -1.71 -8.97 -10.25
N TYR A 3 -0.39 -9.04 -10.40
CA TYR A 3 0.41 -8.07 -11.12
C TYR A 3 1.41 -8.77 -12.05
N VAL A 4 1.96 -7.99 -12.97
CA VAL A 4 3.10 -8.38 -13.80
C VAL A 4 4.23 -7.37 -13.59
N ASN A 5 5.48 -7.85 -13.56
CA ASN A 5 6.64 -6.99 -13.59
C ASN A 5 6.92 -6.58 -15.04
N ILE A 6 7.16 -5.29 -15.28
CA ILE A 6 7.40 -4.72 -16.61
C ILE A 6 8.84 -4.26 -16.84
N ASP A 7 9.73 -4.51 -15.87
CA ASP A 7 11.13 -4.09 -15.92
C ASP A 7 11.98 -5.12 -15.19
N THR A 8 12.70 -5.93 -15.97
CA THR A 8 13.55 -7.02 -15.48
C THR A 8 14.65 -6.53 -14.54
N ASN A 9 15.09 -5.27 -14.70
CA ASN A 9 16.13 -4.65 -13.88
C ASN A 9 15.55 -3.99 -12.62
N ASN A 10 14.28 -3.57 -12.67
CA ASN A 10 13.58 -2.99 -11.53
C ASN A 10 12.36 -3.82 -11.14
N LYS A 11 12.59 -4.76 -10.20
CA LYS A 11 11.57 -5.65 -9.65
C LYS A 11 10.35 -4.93 -9.04
N THR A 12 10.47 -3.65 -8.69
CA THR A 12 9.35 -2.85 -8.14
C THR A 12 8.44 -2.23 -9.20
N LYS A 13 8.82 -2.20 -10.49
CA LYS A 13 7.92 -1.71 -11.54
C LYS A 13 6.94 -2.80 -11.93
N ILE A 14 5.86 -2.88 -11.15
CA ILE A 14 4.77 -3.80 -11.35
C ILE A 14 3.51 -3.04 -11.78
N VAL A 15 2.69 -3.68 -12.60
CA VAL A 15 1.39 -3.16 -13.10
C VAL A 15 0.31 -4.20 -12.90
N ALA A 16 -0.94 -3.76 -12.80
CA ALA A 16 -2.07 -4.67 -12.62
C ALA A 16 -2.27 -5.52 -13.89
N ALA A 17 -2.54 -6.81 -13.72
CA ALA A 17 -2.84 -7.67 -14.87
C ALA A 17 -4.13 -7.16 -15.56
N LYS A 18 -4.07 -6.95 -16.89
CA LYS A 18 -5.15 -6.32 -17.67
C LYS A 18 -6.53 -6.94 -17.44
N GLN A 19 -6.60 -8.28 -17.46
CA GLN A 19 -7.83 -9.05 -17.22
C GLN A 19 -8.45 -8.77 -15.84
N VAL A 20 -7.63 -8.46 -14.83
CA VAL A 20 -8.12 -8.14 -13.49
C VAL A 20 -8.71 -6.74 -13.49
N VAL A 21 -8.03 -5.76 -14.08
CA VAL A 21 -8.48 -4.36 -14.16
C VAL A 21 -9.86 -4.25 -14.82
N GLU A 22 -10.10 -5.01 -15.89
CA GLU A 22 -11.37 -5.01 -16.63
C GLU A 22 -12.58 -5.40 -15.76
N ASN A 23 -12.36 -6.09 -14.65
CA ASN A 23 -13.39 -6.57 -13.73
C ASN A 23 -13.56 -5.69 -12.47
N LEU A 24 -12.71 -4.67 -12.28
CA LEU A 24 -12.77 -3.80 -11.10
C LEU A 24 -13.79 -2.67 -11.28
N ARG A 25 -15.04 -2.96 -10.95
CA ARG A 25 -16.18 -2.04 -11.16
C ARG A 25 -16.66 -1.30 -9.92
N THR A 26 -16.18 -1.67 -8.73
CA THR A 26 -16.60 -1.07 -7.46
C THR A 26 -15.41 -0.75 -6.56
N ASN A 27 -15.59 0.21 -5.65
CA ASN A 27 -14.58 0.53 -4.62
C ASN A 27 -14.23 -0.69 -3.76
N GLU A 28 -15.20 -1.56 -3.49
CA GLU A 28 -14.98 -2.82 -2.78
C GLU A 28 -14.11 -3.79 -3.59
N ALA A 29 -14.39 -3.98 -4.87
CA ALA A 29 -13.57 -4.84 -5.74
C ALA A 29 -12.12 -4.32 -5.79
N ILE A 30 -11.94 -3.01 -5.93
CA ILE A 30 -10.62 -2.37 -5.94
C ILE A 30 -9.91 -2.56 -4.60
N ARG A 31 -10.59 -2.33 -3.47
CA ARG A 31 -10.04 -2.55 -2.12
C ARG A 31 -9.56 -3.99 -1.96
N ASN A 32 -10.40 -4.96 -2.31
CA ASN A 32 -10.09 -6.38 -2.15
C ASN A 32 -8.93 -6.79 -3.07
N PHE A 33 -8.89 -6.27 -4.31
CA PHE A 33 -7.76 -6.44 -5.21
C PHE A 33 -6.46 -5.91 -4.62
N LEU A 34 -6.47 -4.69 -4.06
CA LEU A 34 -5.27 -4.10 -3.45
C LEU A 34 -4.80 -4.91 -2.24
N ILE A 35 -5.70 -5.36 -1.35
CA ILE A 35 -5.35 -6.22 -0.22
C ILE A 35 -4.75 -7.55 -0.68
N SER A 36 -5.36 -8.20 -1.67
CA SER A 36 -4.84 -9.43 -2.25
C SER A 36 -3.47 -9.21 -2.89
N SER A 37 -3.29 -8.10 -3.61
CA SER A 37 -2.02 -7.74 -4.25
C SER A 37 -0.90 -7.43 -3.25
N VAL A 38 -1.22 -6.78 -2.12
CA VAL A 38 -0.25 -6.61 -1.02
C VAL A 38 0.22 -7.98 -0.55
N SER A 39 -0.70 -8.93 -0.35
CA SER A 39 -0.34 -10.30 0.07
C SER A 39 0.54 -11.01 -0.95
N ASP A 40 0.24 -10.89 -2.25
CA ASP A 40 1.06 -11.45 -3.33
C ASP A 40 2.48 -10.84 -3.33
N VAL A 41 2.58 -9.50 -3.26
CA VAL A 41 3.88 -8.80 -3.21
C VAL A 41 4.68 -9.22 -1.97
N PHE A 42 4.03 -9.48 -0.84
CA PHE A 42 4.72 -9.94 0.37
C PHE A 42 5.26 -11.37 0.27
N LYS A 43 4.59 -12.23 -0.49
CA LYS A 43 5.06 -13.60 -0.80
C LYS A 43 6.15 -13.63 -1.88
N ASP A 44 6.23 -12.61 -2.73
CA ASP A 44 7.24 -12.52 -3.78
C ASP A 44 8.66 -12.39 -3.19
N LYS A 45 9.51 -13.37 -3.50
CA LYS A 45 10.90 -13.44 -3.02
C LYS A 45 11.85 -12.59 -3.85
N GLU A 46 11.48 -12.19 -5.06
CA GLU A 46 12.30 -11.32 -5.92
C GLU A 46 12.29 -9.86 -5.45
N ILE A 47 11.23 -9.45 -4.75
CA ILE A 47 11.08 -8.09 -4.23
C ILE A 47 11.58 -8.05 -2.77
N LEU A 48 12.68 -7.34 -2.54
CA LEU A 48 13.27 -7.19 -1.22
C LEU A 48 12.28 -6.56 -0.22
N LYS A 49 12.39 -6.92 1.06
CA LYS A 49 11.47 -6.46 2.13
C LYS A 49 11.24 -4.94 2.12
N LYS A 50 12.32 -4.14 2.02
CA LYS A 50 12.23 -2.66 1.98
C LYS A 50 11.65 -2.11 0.67
N GLN A 51 11.67 -2.89 -0.40
CA GLN A 51 11.18 -2.49 -1.72
C GLN A 51 9.68 -2.82 -1.94
N LYS A 52 9.09 -3.68 -1.12
CA LYS A 52 7.67 -4.11 -1.25
C LYS A 52 6.70 -2.93 -1.25
N ILE A 53 6.92 -1.93 -0.39
CA ILE A 53 6.08 -0.71 -0.38
C ILE A 53 6.16 0.06 -1.70
N VAL A 54 7.34 0.11 -2.32
CA VAL A 54 7.54 0.81 -3.60
C VAL A 54 6.78 0.08 -4.72
N ALA A 55 6.85 -1.26 -4.73
CA ALA A 55 6.10 -2.07 -5.68
C ALA A 55 4.58 -1.85 -5.56
N ILE A 56 4.05 -1.89 -4.32
CA ILE A 56 2.63 -1.65 -4.06
C ILE A 56 2.21 -0.23 -4.49
N LYS A 57 3.04 0.79 -4.23
CA LYS A 57 2.76 2.15 -4.70
C LYS A 57 2.71 2.25 -6.22
N ASN A 58 3.62 1.58 -6.92
CA ASN A 58 3.61 1.55 -8.39
C ASN A 58 2.33 0.89 -8.91
N LEU A 59 1.92 -0.23 -8.31
CA LEU A 59 0.66 -0.90 -8.64
C LEU A 59 -0.57 0.01 -8.45
N VAL A 60 -0.65 0.76 -7.34
CA VAL A 60 -1.79 1.67 -7.09
C VAL A 60 -1.80 2.83 -8.09
N LYS A 61 -0.63 3.37 -8.44
CA LYS A 61 -0.51 4.42 -9.47
C LYS A 61 -0.94 3.92 -10.85
N ASP A 62 -0.49 2.73 -11.22
CA ASP A 62 -0.90 2.06 -12.45
C ASP A 62 -2.41 1.84 -12.47
N LEU A 63 -2.98 1.31 -11.40
CA LEU A 63 -4.42 1.06 -11.31
C LEU A 63 -5.25 2.33 -11.47
N LYS A 64 -4.79 3.46 -10.90
CA LYS A 64 -5.42 4.77 -11.10
C LYS A 64 -5.40 5.19 -12.57
N ILE A 65 -4.28 4.98 -13.26
CA ILE A 65 -4.15 5.31 -14.69
C ILE A 65 -5.00 4.37 -15.55
N ALA A 66 -5.08 3.08 -15.20
CA ALA A 66 -5.78 2.07 -15.98
C ALA A 66 -7.30 2.19 -15.87
N LEU A 67 -7.83 2.49 -14.67
CA LEU A 67 -9.27 2.60 -14.45
C LEU A 67 -9.89 3.89 -15.04
N LYS A 68 -9.11 4.98 -15.13
CA LYS A 68 -9.54 6.30 -15.65
C LYS A 68 -10.95 6.74 -15.19
N ASN A 69 -11.31 6.44 -13.94
CA ASN A 69 -12.64 6.71 -13.40
C ASN A 69 -12.53 7.61 -12.17
N GLU A 70 -13.14 8.80 -12.26
CA GLU A 70 -13.10 9.81 -11.20
C GLU A 70 -13.70 9.34 -9.88
N ALA A 71 -14.70 8.45 -9.92
CA ALA A 71 -15.34 7.90 -8.73
C ALA A 71 -14.35 7.12 -7.83
N PHE A 72 -13.26 6.61 -8.40
CA PHE A 72 -12.24 5.85 -7.66
C PHE A 72 -11.02 6.69 -7.28
N ASN A 73 -10.84 7.87 -7.90
CA ASN A 73 -9.65 8.70 -7.73
C ASN A 73 -9.42 9.10 -6.28
N TYR A 74 -10.48 9.43 -5.55
CA TYR A 74 -10.37 9.85 -4.15
C TYR A 74 -9.73 8.76 -3.29
N SER A 75 -10.30 7.55 -3.26
CA SER A 75 -9.77 6.44 -2.46
C SER A 75 -8.39 5.99 -2.92
N LEU A 76 -8.13 5.94 -4.23
CA LEU A 76 -6.79 5.59 -4.74
C LEU A 76 -5.73 6.62 -4.33
N ASN A 77 -6.06 7.91 -4.38
CA ASN A 77 -5.16 8.97 -3.90
C ASN A 77 -4.92 8.85 -2.39
N LEU A 78 -5.93 8.51 -1.60
CA LEU A 78 -5.77 8.24 -0.17
C LEU A 78 -4.84 7.05 0.09
N VAL A 79 -4.97 5.96 -0.67
CA VAL A 79 -4.03 4.83 -0.58
C VAL A 79 -2.62 5.31 -0.87
N ILE A 80 -2.40 6.02 -1.98
CA ILE A 80 -1.06 6.53 -2.35
C ILE A 80 -0.48 7.40 -1.22
N ARG A 81 -1.29 8.31 -0.65
CA ARG A 81 -0.90 9.16 0.47
C ARG A 81 -0.50 8.33 1.70
N ASN A 82 -1.32 7.37 2.09
CA ASN A 82 -1.07 6.51 3.24
C ASN A 82 0.21 5.67 3.06
N LEU A 83 0.43 5.11 1.87
CA LEU A 83 1.63 4.36 1.54
C LEU A 83 2.89 5.23 1.44
N ASN A 84 2.74 6.50 1.03
CA ASN A 84 3.82 7.47 1.08
C ASN A 84 4.25 7.73 2.52
N GLU A 85 3.30 7.92 3.44
CA GLU A 85 3.60 8.13 4.85
C GLU A 85 4.35 6.94 5.47
N TYR A 86 3.86 5.72 5.22
CA TYR A 86 4.57 4.49 5.62
C TYR A 86 6.00 4.46 5.08
N HIS A 87 6.19 4.78 3.79
CA HIS A 87 7.50 4.74 3.16
C HIS A 87 8.45 5.83 3.71
N THR A 88 7.92 7.01 4.04
CA THR A 88 8.67 8.08 4.70
C THR A 88 9.14 7.62 6.08
N LEU A 89 8.25 7.00 6.88
CA LEU A 89 8.59 6.46 8.19
C LEU A 89 9.63 5.34 8.10
N GLN A 90 9.47 4.42 7.15
CA GLN A 90 10.44 3.35 6.91
C GLN A 90 11.82 3.90 6.52
N LYS A 91 11.87 5.00 5.77
CA LYS A 91 13.13 5.64 5.37
C LYS A 91 13.77 6.47 6.50
N SER A 92 12.99 6.95 7.45
CA SER A 92 13.48 7.69 8.61
C SER A 92 13.94 6.79 9.76
N GLU A 93 14.03 5.48 9.53
CA GLU A 93 14.66 4.53 10.42
C GLU A 93 16.15 4.90 10.59
N ILE A 94 16.47 5.54 11.71
CA ILE A 94 17.84 5.91 12.11
C ILE A 94 18.15 5.14 13.38
N LYS A 95 19.32 4.49 13.42
CA LYS A 95 19.88 3.95 14.65
C LYS A 95 20.47 5.11 15.45
N ASP A 96 20.04 5.29 16.68
CA ASP A 96 20.68 6.23 17.58
C ASP A 96 22.07 5.72 18.02
N GLU A 97 22.78 6.55 18.79
CA GLU A 97 24.13 6.30 19.31
C GLU A 97 24.21 5.03 20.17
N ASN A 98 23.07 4.56 20.69
CA ASN A 98 22.94 3.34 21.49
C ASN A 98 22.43 2.15 20.66
N GLY A 99 22.34 2.29 19.34
CA GLY A 99 21.86 1.26 18.42
C GLY A 99 20.34 1.05 18.42
N LYS A 100 19.56 1.90 19.11
CA LYS A 100 18.09 1.83 19.14
C LYS A 100 17.53 2.52 17.91
N SER A 101 16.76 1.78 17.11
CA SER A 101 16.14 2.32 15.91
C SER A 101 14.94 3.22 16.29
N LYS A 102 15.02 4.51 15.98
CA LYS A 102 13.85 5.41 15.99
C LYS A 102 13.03 5.15 14.72
N ASN A 103 11.70 5.20 14.82
CA ASN A 103 10.77 4.98 13.69
C ASN A 103 10.89 3.58 13.05
N PHE A 104 11.34 2.58 13.81
CA PHE A 104 11.42 1.21 13.35
C PHE A 104 10.02 0.62 13.11
N ILE A 105 9.83 0.04 11.94
CA ILE A 105 8.65 -0.77 11.63
C ILE A 105 9.11 -2.23 11.60
N PRO A 106 8.67 -3.06 12.57
CA PRO A 106 9.00 -4.49 12.56
C PRO A 106 8.59 -5.14 11.24
N SER A 107 9.52 -5.88 10.63
CA SER A 107 9.29 -6.45 9.28
C SER A 107 8.10 -7.42 9.23
N GLN A 108 7.78 -8.05 10.36
CA GLN A 108 6.63 -8.94 10.54
C GLN A 108 5.29 -8.20 10.56
N GLU A 109 5.28 -6.91 10.90
CA GLU A 109 4.06 -6.09 10.97
C GLU A 109 3.80 -5.33 9.67
N SER A 110 4.82 -5.18 8.82
CA SER A 110 4.76 -4.37 7.59
C SER A 110 3.55 -4.71 6.70
N GLN A 111 3.24 -5.99 6.50
CA GLN A 111 2.11 -6.41 5.67
C GLN A 111 0.77 -6.00 6.31
N ALA A 112 0.61 -6.25 7.62
CA ALA A 112 -0.60 -5.93 8.35
C ALA A 112 -0.87 -4.42 8.38
N ILE A 113 0.18 -3.63 8.61
CA ILE A 113 0.11 -2.16 8.58
C ILE A 113 -0.34 -1.69 7.19
N ILE A 114 0.28 -2.20 6.12
CA ILE A 114 -0.08 -1.80 4.76
C ILE A 114 -1.52 -2.20 4.40
N HIS A 115 -1.98 -3.40 4.81
CA HIS A 115 -3.38 -3.78 4.67
C HIS A 115 -4.32 -2.80 5.39
N ALA A 116 -4.00 -2.42 6.62
CA ALA A 116 -4.79 -1.47 7.40
C ALA A 116 -4.82 -0.08 6.73
N LEU A 117 -3.70 0.38 6.17
CA LEU A 117 -3.61 1.64 5.43
C LEU A 117 -4.45 1.65 4.15
N VAL A 118 -4.54 0.51 3.46
CA VAL A 118 -5.46 0.33 2.32
C VAL A 118 -6.90 0.37 2.81
N LEU A 119 -7.23 -0.40 3.86
CA LEU A 119 -8.58 -0.45 4.42
C LEU A 119 -9.07 0.93 4.88
N LEU A 120 -8.19 1.71 5.50
CA LEU A 120 -8.45 3.08 5.95
C LEU A 120 -8.88 4.01 4.82
N ALA A 121 -8.34 3.83 3.62
CA ALA A 121 -8.70 4.64 2.45
C ALA A 121 -10.08 4.30 1.85
N TYR A 122 -10.64 3.14 2.17
CA TYR A 122 -11.91 2.64 1.63
C TYR A 122 -13.01 2.50 2.68
N SER A 123 -12.72 2.66 3.97
CA SER A 123 -13.70 2.53 5.05
C SER A 123 -13.82 3.82 5.85
N ASN A 124 -14.91 4.57 5.61
CA ASN A 124 -15.22 5.79 6.35
C ASN A 124 -15.39 5.52 7.85
N SER A 125 -16.07 4.41 8.19
CA SER A 125 -16.25 4.02 9.60
C SER A 125 -14.92 3.74 10.29
N PHE A 126 -14.00 3.02 9.63
CA PHE A 126 -12.67 2.76 10.19
C PHE A 126 -11.87 4.07 10.35
N ALA A 127 -11.92 4.97 9.36
CA ALA A 127 -11.28 6.28 9.47
C ALA A 127 -11.82 7.12 10.65
N LYS A 128 -13.14 7.09 10.89
CA LYS A 128 -13.76 7.74 12.05
C LYS A 128 -13.31 7.12 13.37
N ILE A 129 -13.25 5.79 13.45
CA ILE A 129 -12.77 5.06 14.63
C ILE A 129 -11.32 5.49 14.95
N CYS A 130 -10.40 5.41 13.97
CA CYS A 130 -9.02 5.85 14.15
C CYS A 130 -8.96 7.30 14.63
N LYS A 131 -9.68 8.22 13.98
CA LYS A 131 -9.72 9.63 14.38
C LYS A 131 -10.18 9.81 15.83
N ASN A 132 -11.17 9.04 16.29
CA ASN A 132 -11.70 9.15 17.64
C ASN A 132 -10.74 8.58 18.69
N LEU A 133 -10.03 7.48 18.39
CA LEU A 133 -9.02 6.92 19.29
C LEU A 133 -7.90 7.93 19.61
N PHE A 134 -7.48 8.71 18.61
CA PHE A 134 -6.39 9.70 18.78
C PHE A 134 -6.89 11.10 19.19
N LYS A 135 -8.21 11.34 19.27
CA LYS A 135 -8.76 12.58 19.83
C LYS A 135 -8.63 12.64 21.35
N SER A 136 -8.64 11.48 22.01
CA SER A 136 -8.58 11.37 23.48
C SER A 136 -7.16 11.41 24.03
N ALA A 137 -6.13 11.46 23.17
CA ALA A 137 -4.72 11.47 23.52
C ALA A 137 -4.13 12.89 23.61
N LYS A 138 -4.92 13.85 24.12
CA LYS A 138 -4.46 15.22 24.42
C LYS A 138 -4.02 15.33 25.86
#